data_AF-A0A0A5G213-F1
#
_entry.id   AF-A0A0A5G213-F1
#
_cell.length_a   1.000
_cell.length_b   1.000
_cell.length_c   1.000
_cell.angle_alpha   90.00
_cell.angle_beta   90.00
_cell.angle_gamma   90.00
#
_symmetry.space_group_name_H-M   'P 1'
#
loop_
_entity.id
_entity.type
_entity.pdbx_description
1 polymer ?
#
loop_
_entity_poly.entity_id
_entity_poly.type
_entity_poly.pdbx_seq_one_letter_code
_entity_poly.pdbx_strand_id
1 'polypeptide(L)'
;MNSEAIARIDAKRLWIYFSISLLSILFGILIEWKRVLKILKGDLKINWLMIPTVILLMISLTPYTYTFKFVGIASFRHIPFGILFAPMQQTHVLLMIGILTGIMLVRSLKNDSVT
;
A
#
# COMPACT_ATOMS: atom_id res chain seq x y z
N MET A 1 28.11 -14.80 -12.68
CA MET A 1 27.48 -13.76 -11.83
C MET A 1 27.14 -14.42 -10.50
N ASN A 2 27.74 -13.99 -9.39
CA ASN A 2 27.64 -14.69 -8.10
C ASN A 2 26.22 -14.62 -7.52
N SER A 3 25.67 -15.77 -7.10
CA SER A 3 24.33 -15.89 -6.50
C SER A 3 24.12 -14.95 -5.30
N GLU A 4 25.18 -14.72 -4.52
CA GLU A 4 25.18 -13.79 -3.38
C GLU A 4 24.94 -12.33 -3.78
N ALA A 5 25.47 -11.89 -4.92
CA ALA A 5 25.26 -10.53 -5.41
C ALA A 5 23.80 -10.30 -5.81
N ILE A 6 23.16 -11.31 -6.39
CA ILE A 6 21.74 -11.27 -6.79
C ILE A 6 20.85 -11.17 -5.55
N ALA A 7 21.11 -11.99 -4.52
CA ALA A 7 20.34 -11.97 -3.27
C ALA A 7 20.41 -10.61 -2.55
N ARG A 8 21.58 -9.96 -2.53
CA ARG A 8 21.75 -8.62 -1.92
C ARG A 8 21.00 -7.53 -2.68
N ILE A 9 21.00 -7.59 -4.01
CA ILE A 9 20.26 -6.64 -4.86
C ILE A 9 18.75 -6.78 -4.63
N ASP A 10 18.26 -8.02 -4.54
CA ASP A 10 16.86 -8.31 -4.30
C ASP A 10 16.42 -7.79 -2.91
N ALA A 11 17.18 -8.09 -1.84
CA ALA A 11 16.90 -7.57 -0.50
C ALA A 11 16.85 -6.04 -0.44
N LYS A 12 17.80 -5.35 -1.09
CA LYS A 12 17.82 -3.88 -1.16
C LYS A 12 16.59 -3.33 -1.89
N ARG A 13 16.17 -3.96 -3.00
CA ARG A 13 14.97 -3.55 -3.73
C ARG A 13 13.70 -3.73 -2.90
N LEU A 14 13.60 -4.83 -2.15
CA LEU A 14 12.47 -5.10 -1.26
C LEU A 14 12.38 -4.03 -0.16
N TRP A 15 13.52 -3.70 0.45
CA TRP A 15 13.60 -2.67 1.48
C TRP A 15 13.19 -1.29 0.98
N ILE A 16 13.66 -0.90 -0.22
CA ILE A 16 13.29 0.37 -0.85
C ILE A 16 11.79 0.41 -1.14
N TYR A 17 11.22 -0.67 -1.69
CA TYR A 17 9.79 -0.77 -1.97
C TYR A 17 8.96 -0.61 -0.70
N PHE A 18 9.33 -1.32 0.37
CA PHE A 18 8.67 -1.23 1.66
C PHE A 18 8.75 0.19 2.23
N SER A 19 9.93 0.79 2.19
CA SER A 19 10.16 2.16 2.68
C SER A 19 9.30 3.17 1.93
N ILE A 20 9.25 3.10 0.59
CA ILE A 20 8.44 4.00 -0.24
C ILE A 20 6.94 3.82 0.04
N SER A 21 6.47 2.57 0.13
CA SER A 21 5.06 2.26 0.39
C SER A 21 4.63 2.74 1.78
N LEU A 22 5.48 2.54 2.78
CA LEU A 22 5.23 3.03 4.14
C LEU A 22 5.20 4.56 4.17
N LEU A 23 6.16 5.22 3.50
CA LEU A 23 6.24 6.68 3.47
C LEU A 23 5.04 7.30 2.75
N SER A 24 4.55 6.69 1.66
CA SER A 24 3.37 7.18 0.95
C SER A 24 2.09 7.01 1.77
N ILE A 25 1.95 5.91 2.51
CA ILE A 25 0.83 5.72 3.45
C ILE A 25 0.88 6.77 4.56
N LEU A 26 2.04 6.97 5.19
CA LEU A 26 2.23 7.99 6.23
C LEU A 26 1.94 9.40 5.69
N PHE A 27 2.35 9.69 4.46
CA PHE A 27 2.04 10.95 3.80
C PHE A 27 0.53 11.12 3.59
N GLY A 28 -0.17 10.07 3.15
CA GLY A 28 -1.63 10.07 3.05
C GLY A 28 -2.34 10.33 4.38
N ILE A 29 -1.84 9.74 5.47
CA ILE A 29 -2.32 10.01 6.84
C ILE A 29 -2.10 11.49 7.20
N LEU A 30 -0.92 12.03 6.89
CA LEU A 30 -0.55 13.41 7.16
C LEU A 30 -1.42 14.42 6.38
N ILE A 31 -1.84 14.10 5.16
CA ILE A 31 -2.78 14.95 4.40
C ILE A 31 -4.09 15.17 5.18
N GLU A 32 -4.57 14.16 5.89
CA GLU A 32 -5.77 14.24 6.74
C GLU A 32 -5.44 14.64 8.20
N TRP A 33 -4.37 15.43 8.42
CA TRP A 33 -3.87 15.81 9.75
C TRP A 33 -4.94 16.34 10.72
N LYS A 34 -5.87 17.17 10.24
CA LYS A 34 -6.97 17.70 11.09
C LYS A 34 -7.84 16.59 11.68
N ARG A 35 -8.06 15.50 10.92
CA ARG A 35 -8.82 14.33 11.40
C ARG A 35 -7.96 13.47 12.30
N VAL A 36 -6.68 13.28 11.97
CA VAL A 36 -5.73 12.57 12.85
C VAL A 36 -5.69 13.21 14.23
N LEU A 37 -5.66 14.54 14.33
CA LEU A 37 -5.73 15.27 15.60
C LEU A 37 -7.03 15.00 16.38
N LYS A 38 -8.18 14.84 15.71
CA LYS A 38 -9.44 14.49 16.37
C LYS A 38 -9.42 13.05 16.90
N ILE A 39 -8.90 12.12 16.11
CA ILE A 39 -8.76 10.72 16.50
C ILE A 39 -7.84 10.60 17.72
N LEU A 40 -6.72 11.33 17.75
CA LEU A 40 -5.80 11.38 18.89
C LEU A 40 -6.41 11.98 20.16
N LYS A 41 -7.45 12.82 20.02
CA LYS A 41 -8.23 13.36 21.13
C LYS A 41 -9.32 12.42 21.65
N GLY A 42 -9.42 11.20 21.09
CA GLY A 42 -10.38 10.18 21.52
C GLY A 42 -11.67 10.09 20.71
N ASP A 43 -11.80 10.86 19.63
CA ASP A 43 -12.97 10.81 18.73
C ASP A 43 -12.81 9.70 17.68
N LEU A 44 -12.74 8.44 18.16
CA LEU A 44 -12.50 7.25 17.33
C LEU A 44 -13.80 6.46 17.13
N LYS A 45 -14.17 6.27 15.86
CA LYS A 45 -15.25 5.36 15.46
C LYS A 45 -14.85 4.63 14.19
N ILE A 46 -14.99 3.31 14.20
CA ILE A 46 -14.67 2.50 13.03
C ILE A 46 -15.90 2.44 12.12
N ASN A 47 -15.70 2.80 10.86
CA ASN A 47 -16.71 2.70 9.80
C ASN A 47 -16.44 1.48 8.92
N TRP A 48 -17.44 1.03 8.16
CA TRP A 48 -17.36 -0.02 7.15
C TRP A 48 -16.23 0.19 6.14
N LEU A 49 -15.82 1.45 5.91
CA LEU A 49 -14.66 1.81 5.08
C LEU A 49 -13.34 1.17 5.56
N MET A 50 -13.29 0.65 6.79
CA MET A 50 -12.12 -0.05 7.32
C MET A 50 -11.79 -1.31 6.52
N ILE A 51 -12.79 -2.07 6.08
CA ILE A 51 -12.60 -3.30 5.31
C ILE A 51 -11.88 -3.04 3.98
N PRO A 52 -12.37 -2.16 3.08
CA PRO A 52 -11.66 -1.86 1.85
C PRO A 52 -10.29 -1.21 2.10
N THR A 53 -10.13 -0.44 3.19
CA THR A 53 -8.82 0.12 3.57
C THR A 53 -7.82 -0.98 3.92
N VAL A 54 -8.20 -1.97 4.72
CA VAL A 54 -7.31 -3.09 5.11
C VAL A 54 -6.89 -3.89 3.89
N ILE A 55 -7.81 -4.13 2.95
CA ILE A 55 -7.49 -4.78 1.67
C ILE A 55 -6.47 -3.94 0.90
N LEU A 56 -6.68 -2.63 0.80
CA LEU A 56 -5.76 -1.71 0.11
C LEU A 56 -4.38 -1.64 0.79
N LEU A 57 -4.33 -1.73 2.11
CA LEU A 57 -3.10 -1.77 2.89
C LEU A 57 -2.27 -3.01 2.59
N MET A 58 -2.92 -4.19 2.55
CA MET A 58 -2.25 -5.44 2.19
C MET A 58 -1.72 -5.38 0.75
N ILE A 59 -2.51 -4.83 -0.17
CA ILE A 59 -2.15 -4.59 -1.57
C ILE A 59 -0.97 -3.62 -1.67
N SER A 60 -0.96 -2.52 -0.92
CA SER A 60 0.10 -1.50 -0.97
C SER A 60 1.42 -1.98 -0.38
N LEU A 61 1.39 -2.87 0.61
CA LEU A 61 2.60 -3.37 1.28
C LEU A 61 3.18 -4.63 0.62
N THR A 62 2.41 -5.32 -0.21
CA THR A 62 2.84 -6.57 -0.87
C THR A 62 3.60 -6.27 -2.16
N PRO A 63 4.91 -6.61 -2.25
CA PRO A 63 5.69 -6.38 -3.46
C PRO A 63 5.31 -7.38 -4.56
N TYR A 64 4.46 -6.95 -5.50
CA TYR A 64 3.90 -7.78 -6.57
C TYR A 64 4.95 -8.59 -7.35
N THR A 65 6.11 -7.99 -7.64
CA THR A 65 7.18 -8.64 -8.40
C THR A 65 7.71 -9.90 -7.72
N TYR A 66 7.76 -9.91 -6.38
CA TYR A 66 8.16 -11.09 -5.61
C TYR A 66 7.03 -12.09 -5.50
N THR A 67 5.79 -11.63 -5.32
CA THR A 67 4.61 -12.51 -5.28
C THR A 67 4.45 -13.29 -6.57
N PHE A 68 4.55 -12.64 -7.73
CA PHE A 68 4.47 -13.32 -9.03
C PHE A 68 5.64 -14.29 -9.26
N LYS A 69 6.87 -13.91 -8.86
CA LYS A 69 8.04 -14.78 -8.92
C LYS A 69 7.90 -16.01 -8.02
N PHE A 70 7.32 -15.86 -6.83
CA PHE A 70 7.10 -16.95 -5.86
C PHE A 70 6.05 -17.96 -6.34
N VAL A 71 4.99 -17.49 -7.00
CA VAL A 71 3.93 -18.35 -7.56
C VAL A 71 4.35 -19.01 -8.90
N GLY A 72 5.61 -18.84 -9.31
CA GLY A 72 6.15 -19.43 -10.55
C GLY A 72 5.63 -18.74 -11.82
N ILE A 73 5.04 -17.54 -11.69
CA ILE A 73 4.49 -16.81 -12.82
C ILE A 73 5.58 -15.90 -13.40
N ALA A 74 6.16 -16.35 -14.52
CA ALA A 74 7.28 -15.67 -15.17
C ALA A 74 6.94 -14.25 -15.67
N SER A 75 5.66 -13.97 -15.99
CA SER A 75 5.20 -12.66 -16.42
C SER A 75 3.70 -12.52 -16.24
N PHE A 76 3.26 -11.29 -15.90
CA PHE A 76 1.84 -10.92 -15.85
C PHE A 76 1.11 -11.17 -17.18
N ARG A 77 1.83 -11.28 -18.31
CA ARG A 77 1.25 -11.67 -19.61
C ARG A 77 0.64 -13.07 -19.65
N HIS A 78 1.06 -13.97 -18.75
CA HIS A 78 0.58 -15.36 -18.73
C HIS A 78 -0.59 -15.58 -17.77
N ILE A 79 -1.02 -14.55 -17.04
CA ILE A 79 -2.16 -14.61 -16.13
C ILE A 79 -3.40 -14.07 -16.85
N PRO A 80 -4.55 -14.77 -16.85
CA PRO A 80 -5.81 -14.16 -17.25
C PRO A 80 -6.06 -12.90 -16.40
N PHE A 81 -6.34 -11.76 -17.05
CA PHE A 81 -6.41 -10.42 -16.43
C PHE A 81 -5.10 -9.82 -15.91
N GLY A 82 -3.94 -10.43 -16.17
CA GLY A 82 -2.65 -9.92 -15.69
C GLY A 82 -2.29 -8.52 -16.19
N ILE A 83 -2.89 -8.06 -17.29
CA ILE A 83 -2.73 -6.69 -17.81
C ILE A 83 -3.30 -5.63 -16.86
N LEU A 84 -4.29 -5.97 -16.03
CA LEU A 84 -4.83 -5.07 -15.00
C LEU A 84 -3.81 -4.79 -13.89
N PHE A 85 -2.82 -5.66 -13.71
CA PHE A 85 -1.74 -5.49 -12.73
C PHE A 85 -0.51 -4.79 -13.32
N ALA A 86 -0.47 -4.55 -14.64
CA ALA A 86 0.63 -3.84 -15.28
C ALA A 86 0.88 -2.42 -14.71
N PRO A 87 -0.17 -1.62 -14.37
CA PRO A 87 0.04 -0.33 -13.72
C PRO A 87 0.69 -0.44 -12.33
N MET A 88 0.48 -1.54 -11.59
CA MET A 88 1.07 -1.73 -10.26
C MET A 88 2.60 -1.94 -10.30
N GLN A 89 3.17 -2.17 -11.49
CA GLN A 89 4.63 -2.20 -11.68
C GLN A 89 5.24 -0.80 -11.76
N GLN A 90 4.42 0.25 -11.88
CA GLN A 90 4.89 1.63 -11.93
C GLN A 90 4.96 2.24 -10.52
N THR A 91 6.11 2.81 -10.18
CA THR A 91 6.35 3.46 -8.88
C THR A 91 5.35 4.59 -8.59
N HIS A 92 4.89 5.32 -9.61
CA HIS A 92 3.92 6.40 -9.45
C HIS A 92 2.56 5.88 -8.98
N VAL A 93 2.11 4.74 -9.52
CA VAL A 93 0.84 4.11 -9.12
C VAL A 93 0.94 3.60 -7.69
N LEU A 94 2.08 3.00 -7.31
CA LEU A 94 2.34 2.58 -5.93
C LEU A 94 2.23 3.74 -4.94
N LEU A 95 2.83 4.89 -5.28
CA LEU A 95 2.72 6.11 -4.46
C LEU A 95 1.28 6.56 -4.30
N MET A 96 0.52 6.62 -5.41
CA MET A 96 -0.90 7.02 -5.37
C MET A 96 -1.75 6.07 -4.53
N ILE A 97 -1.56 4.75 -4.68
CA ILE A 97 -2.27 3.74 -3.89
C ILE A 97 -1.92 3.88 -2.40
N GLY A 98 -0.65 4.08 -2.06
CA GLY A 98 -0.23 4.27 -0.68
C GLY A 98 -0.84 5.52 -0.05
N ILE A 99 -0.81 6.66 -0.77
CA ILE A 99 -1.44 7.91 -0.32
C ILE A 99 -2.95 7.71 -0.13
N LEU A 100 -3.64 7.11 -1.10
CA LEU A 100 -5.07 6.83 -1.01
C LEU A 100 -5.39 5.91 0.17
N THR A 101 -4.57 4.88 0.39
CA THR A 101 -4.68 3.96 1.53
C THR A 101 -4.57 4.73 2.84
N GLY A 102 -3.58 5.62 2.98
CA GLY A 102 -3.42 6.46 4.17
C GLY A 102 -4.62 7.37 4.43
N ILE A 103 -5.14 8.02 3.39
CA ILE A 103 -6.35 8.86 3.48
C ILE A 103 -7.57 8.03 3.88
N MET A 104 -7.77 6.87 3.25
CA MET A 104 -8.89 5.97 3.56
C MET A 104 -8.80 5.42 4.98
N LEU A 105 -7.59 5.15 5.48
CA LEU A 105 -7.37 4.72 6.86
C LEU A 105 -7.84 5.78 7.85
N VAL A 106 -7.44 7.02 7.68
CA VAL A 106 -7.90 8.11 8.55
C VAL A 106 -9.42 8.31 8.44
N ARG A 107 -9.98 8.20 7.23
CA ARG A 107 -11.44 8.35 7.01
C ARG A 107 -12.25 7.18 7.55
N SER A 108 -11.70 5.98 7.57
CA SER A 108 -12.35 4.80 8.13
C SER A 108 -12.50 4.88 9.65
N LEU A 109 -11.68 5.71 10.30
CA LEU A 109 -11.71 5.96 11.75
C LEU A 109 -12.57 7.16 12.14
N LYS A 110 -13.36 7.70 11.20
CA LYS A 110 -14.19 8.89 11.40
C LYS A 110 -15.46 8.57 12.19
N ASN A 111 -15.70 9.37 13.22
CA ASN A 111 -17.02 9.52 13.81
C ASN A 111 -17.95 10.32 12.89
N ASP A 112 -19.02 9.68 12.41
CA ASP A 112 -20.16 10.40 11.84
C ASP A 112 -20.98 11.01 12.99
N SER A 113 -20.40 11.98 13.69
CA SER A 113 -21.18 12.96 14.42
C SER A 113 -21.72 13.94 13.40
N VAL A 114 -22.93 13.64 12.92
CA VAL A 114 -23.82 14.65 12.34
C VAL A 114 -24.14 15.62 13.47
N THR A 115 -23.50 16.79 13.44
CA THR A 115 -23.98 18.05 14.03
C THR A 115 -23.57 19.16 13.09
#